data_AF-A0A4Q1RSR6-F1
#
_entry.id   AF-A0A4Q1RSR6-F1
#
_cell.length_a   1.000
_cell.length_b   1.000
_cell.length_c   1.000
_cell.angle_alpha   90.00
_cell.angle_beta   90.00
_cell.angle_gamma   90.00
#
_symmetry.space_group_name_H-M   'P 1'
#
loop_
_entity.id
_entity.type
_entity.pdbx_description
1 polymer ?
#
loop_
_entity_poly.entity_id
_entity_poly.type
_entity_poly.pdbx_seq_one_letter_code
_entity_poly.pdbx_strand_id
1 'polypeptide(L)' 'MSKISPATRMTDQQWEAQNCPLTPDVRRARGLCWHCGDKGALFTALRGEHVKITCPSCKGTGKARVNA' A
#
# COMPACT_ATOMS: atom_id res chain seq x y z
N MET A 1 0.88 -15.35 -18.52
CA MET A 1 1.64 -15.56 -17.27
C MET A 1 2.10 -14.20 -16.77
N SER A 2 1.68 -13.79 -15.57
CA SER A 2 2.13 -12.54 -14.97
C SER A 2 3.65 -12.59 -14.79
N LYS A 3 4.37 -11.57 -15.27
CA LYS A 3 5.82 -11.52 -15.17
C LYS A 3 6.21 -11.46 -13.69
N ILE A 4 7.19 -12.27 -13.30
CA ILE A 4 7.78 -12.19 -11.96
C ILE A 4 8.88 -11.13 -12.03
N SER A 5 8.80 -10.10 -11.18
CA SER A 5 9.87 -9.12 -11.08
C SER A 5 11.12 -9.78 -10.48
N PRO A 6 12.30 -9.72 -11.13
CA PRO A 6 13.52 -10.31 -10.60
C PRO A 6 13.98 -9.63 -9.31
N ALA A 7 13.62 -8.36 -9.09
CA ALA A 7 14.00 -7.60 -7.91
C ALA A 7 13.29 -8.07 -6.63
N THR A 8 12.00 -8.43 -6.72
CA THR A 8 11.19 -8.78 -5.54
C THR A 8 10.71 -10.23 -5.54
N ARG A 9 10.94 -10.97 -6.64
CA ARG A 9 10.46 -12.35 -6.86
C ARG A 9 8.94 -12.52 -6.69
N MET A 10 8.18 -11.45 -6.94
CA MET A 10 6.72 -11.46 -6.90
C MET A 10 6.17 -11.22 -8.31
N THR A 11 4.96 -11.70 -8.58
CA THR A 11 4.15 -11.20 -9.69
C THR A 11 3.60 -9.81 -9.35
N ASP A 12 3.19 -9.07 -10.39
CA ASP A 12 2.48 -7.80 -10.23
C ASP A 12 1.30 -7.92 -9.25
N GLN A 13 0.51 -9.00 -9.34
CA GLN A 13 -0.63 -9.24 -8.44
C GLN A 13 -0.19 -9.48 -6.99
N GLN A 14 0.86 -10.27 -6.77
CA GLN A 14 1.39 -10.51 -5.43
C GLN A 14 1.98 -9.23 -4.83
N TRP A 15 2.58 -8.39 -5.67
CA TRP A 15 3.10 -7.09 -5.26
C TRP A 15 1.98 -6.16 -4.79
N GLU A 16 0.92 -6.03 -5.57
CA GLU A 16 -0.23 -5.17 -5.26
C GLU A 16 -1.11 -5.71 -4.13
N ALA A 17 -1.14 -7.03 -3.94
CA ALA A 17 -1.85 -7.67 -2.83
C ALA A 17 -1.30 -7.31 -1.44
N GLN A 18 -0.13 -6.65 -1.37
CA GLN A 18 0.40 -6.08 -0.12
C GLN A 18 -0.40 -4.86 0.37
N ASN A 19 -1.16 -4.22 -0.51
CA ASN A 19 -2.02 -3.10 -0.12
C ASN A 19 -3.13 -3.58 0.83
N CYS A 20 -3.46 -2.74 1.80
CA CYS A 20 -4.49 -3.07 2.78
C CYS A 20 -5.84 -3.36 2.09
N PRO A 21 -6.48 -4.51 2.29
CA PRO A 21 -7.74 -4.85 1.60
C PRO A 21 -8.96 -4.16 2.22
N LEU A 22 -8.80 -3.53 3.38
CA LEU A 22 -9.91 -2.88 4.10
C LEU A 22 -10.40 -1.64 3.35
N THR A 23 -11.69 -1.36 3.42
CA THR A 23 -12.26 -0.11 2.90
C THR A 23 -11.80 1.08 3.76
N PRO A 24 -11.79 2.31 3.20
CA PRO A 24 -11.38 3.52 3.93
C PRO A 24 -12.09 3.72 5.26
N ASP A 25 -13.38 3.42 5.36
CA ASP A 25 -14.16 3.59 6.59
C ASP A 25 -13.75 2.60 7.68
N VAL A 26 -13.52 1.34 7.32
CA VAL A 26 -12.99 0.33 8.25
C VAL A 26 -11.58 0.70 8.71
N ARG A 27 -10.74 1.26 7.83
CA ARG A 27 -9.41 1.76 8.20
C ARG A 27 -9.50 2.89 9.21
N ARG A 28 -10.38 3.87 8.98
CA ARG A 28 -10.62 4.99 9.90
C ARG A 28 -11.10 4.51 11.27
N ALA A 29 -12.08 3.61 11.30
CA ALA A 29 -12.61 3.03 12.55
C ALA A 29 -11.52 2.30 13.36
N ARG A 30 -10.51 1.75 12.69
CA ARG A 30 -9.35 1.07 13.31
C ARG A 30 -8.17 2.01 13.62
N GLY A 31 -8.30 3.32 13.42
CA GLY A 31 -7.21 4.29 13.62
C GLY A 31 -6.06 4.16 12.60
N LEU A 32 -6.29 3.47 11.49
CA LEU A 32 -5.31 3.29 10.42
C LEU A 32 -5.39 4.44 9.42
N CYS A 33 -4.31 4.66 8.68
CA CYS A 33 -4.33 5.61 7.57
C CYS A 33 -5.44 5.23 6.59
N TRP A 34 -6.37 6.14 6.32
CA TRP A 34 -7.48 5.90 5.38
C TRP A 34 -6.98 5.47 3.99
N HIS A 35 -5.78 5.90 3.60
CA HIS A 35 -5.21 5.67 2.27
C HIS A 35 -4.38 4.39 2.16
N CYS A 36 -3.43 4.13 3.06
CA CYS A 36 -2.55 2.95 2.99
C CYS A 36 -2.87 1.85 4.01
N GLY A 37 -3.79 2.10 4.95
CA GLY A 37 -4.33 1.10 5.87
C GLY A 37 -3.31 0.38 6.72
N ASP A 38 -2.29 1.08 7.24
CA ASP A 38 -1.15 0.63 8.06
C ASP A 38 0.21 0.51 7.35
N LYS A 39 0.24 0.38 6.03
CA LYS A 39 1.47 0.02 5.32
C LYS A 39 2.53 1.11 5.26
N GLY A 40 2.14 2.36 5.48
CA GLY A 40 3.00 3.53 5.27
C GLY A 40 3.38 3.77 3.80
N ALA A 41 2.99 2.87 2.89
CA ALA A 41 3.29 2.94 1.46
C ALA A 41 2.14 2.34 0.64
N LEU A 42 2.18 2.62 -0.66
CA LEU A 42 1.33 2.03 -1.69
C LEU A 42 2.21 1.20 -2.61
N PHE A 43 1.76 0.00 -2.94
CA PHE A 43 2.46 -0.93 -3.81
C PHE A 43 1.70 -1.00 -5.14
N THR A 44 2.36 -0.66 -6.24
CA THR A 44 1.77 -0.77 -7.58
C THR A 44 2.77 -1.36 -8.55
N ALA A 45 2.28 -2.13 -9.52
CA ALA A 45 3.09 -2.63 -10.62
C ALA A 45 2.75 -1.87 -11.90
N LEU A 46 3.72 -1.17 -12.47
CA LEU A 46 3.55 -0.41 -13.71
C LEU A 46 4.49 -0.96 -14.77
N ARG A 47 3.92 -1.51 -15.85
CA ARG A 47 4.69 -2.05 -16.99
C ARG A 47 5.72 -3.14 -16.59
N GLY A 48 5.46 -3.89 -15.52
CA GLY A 48 6.35 -4.92 -14.98
C GLY A 48 7.41 -4.41 -14.01
N GLU A 49 7.36 -3.12 -13.64
CA GLU A 49 8.17 -2.55 -12.58
C GLU A 49 7.36 -2.45 -11.29
N HIS A 50 7.94 -2.92 -10.19
CA HIS A 50 7.34 -2.87 -8.86
C HIS A 50 7.72 -1.57 -8.16
N VAL A 51 6.75 -0.68 -8.03
CA VAL A 51 6.93 0.63 -7.42
C VAL A 51 6.34 0.63 -6.02
N LYS A 52 7.13 1.11 -5.06
CA LYS A 52 6.70 1.41 -3.69
C LYS A 52 6.69 2.92 -3.49
N ILE A 53 5.51 3.48 -3.26
CA ILE A 53 5.32 4.92 -3.06
C ILE A 53 5.02 5.17 -1.59
N THR A 54 5.85 5.98 -0.91
CA THR A 54 5.54 6.40 0.47
C THR A 54 4.18 7.07 0.51
N CYS A 55 3.31 6.64 1.42
CA CYS A 55 1.95 7.13 1.49
C CYS A 55 1.95 8.63 1.83
N PRO A 56 1.44 9.52 0.95
CA PRO A 56 1.51 10.96 1.16
C PRO A 56 0.64 11.41 2.33
N SER A 57 -0.45 10.68 2.60
CA SER A 57 -1.42 11.02 3.64
C SER A 57 -0.87 10.81 5.05
N CYS A 58 -0.10 9.75 5.28
CA CYS A 58 0.48 9.45 6.58
C CYS A 58 2.00 9.67 6.65
N LYS A 59 2.63 10.08 5.54
CA LYS A 59 4.07 10.28 5.39
C LYS A 59 4.91 9.08 5.86
N GLY A 60 4.47 7.87 5.53
CA GLY A 60 5.19 6.64 5.93
C GLY A 60 4.76 6.03 7.25
N THR A 61 3.93 6.69 8.05
CA THR A 61 3.60 6.20 9.41
C THR A 61 2.57 5.07 9.45
N GLY A 62 1.77 4.90 8.40
CA GLY A 62 0.67 3.92 8.35
C GLY A 62 -0.54 4.26 9.21
N LYS A 63 -0.42 5.22 10.12
CA LYS A 63 -1.46 5.59 11.09
C LYS A 63 -2.39 6.67 10.56
N ALA A 64 -3.60 6.74 11.12
CA ALA A 64 -4.45 7.89 10.93
C ALA A 64 -3.70 9.12 11.46
N ARG A 65 -3.71 10.21 10.67
CA ARG A 65 -3.40 11.51 11.24
C ARG A 65 -4.58 11.86 12.14
N VAL A 66 -4.38 11.76 13.44
CA VAL A 66 -5.21 12.53 14.38
C VAL A 66 -5.08 13.98 13.93
N ASN A 67 -6.21 14.64 13.66
CA ASN A 67 -6.22 16.06 13.38
C ASN A 67 -5.37 16.76 14.45
N ALA A 68 -4.38 17.54 14.00
CA ALA A 68 -3.75 18.57 14.83
C ALA A 68 -4.72 19.74 14.96
#